data_AF-A0A679IMB4-F1
#
_entry.id   AF-A0A679IMB4-F1
#
_cell.length_a   1.000
_cell.length_b   1.000
_cell.length_c   1.000
_cell.angle_alpha   90.00
_cell.angle_beta   90.00
_cell.angle_gamma   90.00
#
_symmetry.space_group_name_H-M   'P 1'
#
loop_
_entity.id
_entity.type
_entity.pdbx_description
1 polymer ?
#
loop_
_entity_poly.entity_id
_entity_poly.type
_entity_poly.pdbx_seq_one_letter_code
_entity_poly.pdbx_strand_id
1 'polypeptide(L)'
;MYIIKGNARKINHVWEHIKRHHTGEKIAVVGFPNKLPENYLRNKQVIFYESLTHKDEWLIQAEKFLTNFEEEYDGVIFYIDCTLKEAENLKKVATKFRSLITVTVASDSPITIEEYLLSQQVA
;
A
#
# COMPACT_ATOMS: atom_id res chain seq x y z
N MET A 1 -4.34 -4.77 -7.90
CA MET A 1 -4.10 -4.40 -6.49
C MET A 1 -3.75 -5.64 -5.70
N TYR A 2 -2.85 -5.54 -4.73
CA TYR A 2 -2.54 -6.65 -3.83
C TYR A 2 -2.99 -6.36 -2.40
N ILE A 3 -3.39 -7.40 -1.68
CA ILE A 3 -3.65 -7.34 -0.24
C ILE A 3 -2.71 -8.31 0.45
N ILE A 4 -1.93 -7.81 1.40
CA ILE A 4 -1.06 -8.61 2.27
C ILE A 4 -1.76 -8.75 3.62
N LYS A 5 -2.34 -9.92 3.90
CA LYS A 5 -3.05 -10.20 5.15
C LYS A 5 -2.13 -10.88 6.15
N GLY A 6 -2.46 -10.82 7.44
CA GLY A 6 -1.86 -11.70 8.46
C GLY A 6 -1.76 -11.09 9.86
N ASN A 7 -1.38 -11.94 10.82
CA ASN A 7 -1.34 -11.59 12.25
C ASN A 7 0.00 -10.99 12.71
N ALA A 8 1.07 -11.22 11.95
CA ALA A 8 2.42 -10.78 12.27
C ALA A 8 2.82 -9.52 11.50
N ARG A 9 3.99 -8.97 11.85
CA ARG A 9 4.61 -7.85 11.13
C ARG A 9 4.91 -8.27 9.68
N LYS A 10 4.35 -7.55 8.70
CA LYS A 10 4.35 -7.96 7.28
C LYS A 10 5.52 -7.45 6.46
N ILE A 11 6.45 -6.72 7.08
CA ILE A 11 7.49 -5.98 6.34
C ILE A 11 8.35 -6.87 5.42
N ASN A 12 8.71 -8.08 5.84
CA ASN A 12 9.48 -8.98 4.98
C ASN A 12 8.69 -9.40 3.73
N HIS A 13 7.40 -9.63 3.88
CA HIS A 13 6.51 -9.98 2.77
C HIS A 13 6.25 -8.78 1.85
N VAL A 14 6.16 -7.57 2.40
CA VAL A 14 6.13 -6.33 1.62
C VAL A 14 7.40 -6.21 0.77
N TRP A 15 8.57 -6.49 1.34
CA TRP A 15 9.82 -6.47 0.59
C TRP A 15 9.92 -7.52 -0.49
N GLU A 16 9.51 -8.75 -0.19
CA GLU A 16 9.43 -9.80 -1.20
C GLU A 16 8.46 -9.43 -2.32
N HIS A 17 7.33 -8.82 -1.99
CA HIS A 17 6.37 -8.31 -2.95
C HIS A 17 6.98 -7.23 -3.85
N ILE A 18 7.66 -6.22 -3.27
CA ILE A 18 8.39 -5.19 -4.04
C ILE A 18 9.41 -5.84 -4.98
N LYS A 19 10.23 -6.78 -4.49
CA LYS A 19 11.23 -7.44 -5.33
C LYS A 19 10.60 -8.23 -6.48
N ARG A 20 9.44 -8.85 -6.28
CA ARG A 20 8.78 -9.68 -7.30
C ARG A 20 8.02 -8.87 -8.34
N HIS A 21 7.33 -7.82 -7.91
CA HIS A 21 6.36 -7.10 -8.75
C HIS A 21 6.81 -5.71 -9.15
N HIS A 22 7.84 -5.17 -8.51
CA HIS A 22 8.25 -3.76 -8.64
C HIS A 22 9.76 -3.62 -8.93
N THR A 23 10.37 -4.58 -9.63
CA THR A 23 11.81 -4.50 -9.95
C THR A 23 12.06 -3.39 -10.97
N GLY A 24 12.88 -2.40 -10.58
CA GLY A 24 13.23 -1.24 -11.41
C GLY A 24 12.22 -0.09 -11.36
N GLU A 25 11.13 -0.26 -10.62
CA GLU A 25 10.04 0.70 -10.45
C GLU A 25 10.27 1.63 -9.27
N LYS A 26 9.69 2.85 -9.32
CA LYS A 26 9.70 3.82 -8.23
C LYS A 26 8.48 3.59 -7.35
N ILE A 27 8.71 3.26 -6.08
CA ILE A 27 7.67 2.81 -5.15
C ILE A 27 7.52 3.77 -3.97
N ALA A 28 6.29 4.13 -3.66
CA ALA A 28 5.94 4.83 -2.43
C ALA A 28 5.41 3.83 -1.39
N VAL A 29 6.00 3.82 -0.19
CA VAL A 29 5.47 3.12 0.97
C VAL A 29 4.87 4.15 1.93
N VAL A 30 3.56 4.12 2.08
CA VAL A 30 2.79 5.11 2.83
C VAL A 30 2.29 4.50 4.13
N GLY A 31 2.44 5.21 5.25
CA GLY A 31 2.00 4.75 6.56
C GLY A 31 1.80 5.87 7.56
N PHE A 32 1.52 5.47 8.80
CA PHE A 32 1.43 6.41 9.93
C PHE A 32 2.80 6.74 10.52
N PRO A 33 2.98 7.93 11.14
CA PRO A 33 4.18 8.29 11.88
C PRO A 33 4.63 7.20 12.85
N ASN A 34 5.92 6.89 12.83
CA ASN A 34 6.58 5.89 13.68
C ASN A 34 6.03 4.45 13.52
N LYS A 35 5.26 4.18 12.47
CA LYS A 35 4.79 2.82 12.12
C LYS A 35 5.55 2.25 10.93
N LEU A 36 6.17 3.11 10.13
CA LEU A 36 7.06 2.69 9.06
C LEU A 36 8.40 2.19 9.65
N PRO A 37 9.02 1.18 9.04
CA PRO A 37 10.26 0.63 9.55
C PRO A 37 11.45 1.54 9.17
N GLU A 38 12.02 2.20 10.17
CA GLU A 38 13.04 3.26 10.04
C GLU A 38 14.31 2.86 9.25
N ASN A 39 14.71 1.59 9.32
CA ASN A 39 15.96 1.10 8.72
C ASN A 39 15.94 1.01 7.19
N TYR A 40 14.82 1.31 6.55
CA TYR A 40 14.59 1.01 5.13
C TYR A 40 14.68 2.23 4.19
N LEU A 41 14.97 3.42 4.74
CA LEU A 41 15.14 4.68 4.02
C LEU A 41 16.34 4.74 3.05
N ARG A 42 17.09 3.64 2.87
CA ARG A 42 18.33 3.62 2.06
C ARG A 42 18.17 3.16 0.62
N ASN A 43 16.97 2.77 0.19
CA ASN A 43 16.74 2.38 -1.20
C ASN A 43 16.24 3.60 -2.01
N LYS A 44 17.02 4.07 -2.99
CA LYS A 44 16.67 5.23 -3.82
C LYS A 44 15.37 5.07 -4.61
N GLN A 45 14.94 3.84 -4.86
CA GLN A 45 13.70 3.52 -5.59
C GLN A 45 12.49 3.35 -4.68
N VAL A 46 12.67 3.23 -3.36
CA VAL A 46 11.57 3.03 -2.40
C VAL A 46 11.55 4.19 -1.40
N ILE A 47 10.54 5.04 -1.51
CA ILE A 47 10.38 6.22 -0.68
C ILE A 47 9.32 5.94 0.38
N PHE A 48 9.64 6.21 1.65
CA PHE A 48 8.72 6.05 2.77
C PHE A 48 8.06 7.38 3.12
N TYR A 49 6.72 7.40 3.17
CA TYR A 49 5.89 8.57 3.47
C TYR A 49 5.05 8.36 4.71
N GLU A 50 5.31 9.15 5.75
CA GLU A 50 4.47 9.24 6.95
C GLU A 50 3.32 10.25 6.74
N SER A 51 2.57 10.10 5.65
CA SER A 51 1.54 11.05 5.26
C SER A 51 0.18 10.81 5.91
N LEU A 52 -0.03 9.65 6.55
CA LEU A 52 -1.28 9.31 7.23
C LEU A 52 -1.19 9.73 8.70
N THR A 53 -2.05 10.65 9.12
CA THR A 53 -2.02 11.24 10.46
C THR A 53 -3.21 10.82 11.32
N HIS A 54 -4.39 10.64 10.71
CA HIS A 54 -5.62 10.30 11.42
C HIS A 54 -6.07 8.89 11.06
N LYS A 55 -6.16 8.00 12.06
CA LYS A 55 -6.48 6.59 11.81
C LYS A 55 -7.88 6.40 11.23
N ASP A 56 -8.89 7.11 11.75
CA ASP A 56 -10.27 6.93 11.31
C ASP A 56 -10.55 7.53 9.92
N GLU A 57 -9.67 8.41 9.44
CA GLU A 57 -9.79 9.09 8.16
C GLU A 57 -8.69 8.66 7.16
N TRP A 58 -8.01 7.54 7.42
CA TRP A 58 -6.85 7.15 6.64
C TRP A 58 -7.20 6.93 5.16
N LEU A 59 -8.39 6.42 4.87
CA LEU A 59 -8.82 6.15 3.50
C LEU A 59 -8.98 7.46 2.69
N ILE A 60 -9.49 8.51 3.33
CA ILE A 60 -9.61 9.84 2.71
C ILE A 60 -8.21 10.43 2.49
N GLN A 61 -7.29 10.25 3.44
CA GLN A 61 -5.90 10.67 3.30
C GLN A 61 -5.17 9.87 2.22
N ALA A 62 -5.43 8.58 2.10
CA ALA A 62 -4.89 7.71 1.07
C ALA A 62 -5.37 8.13 -0.32
N GLU A 63 -6.66 8.41 -0.49
CA GLU A 63 -7.20 8.93 -1.76
C GLU A 63 -6.56 10.27 -2.11
N LYS A 64 -6.44 11.21 -1.16
CA LYS A 64 -5.72 12.47 -1.38
C LYS A 64 -4.26 12.26 -1.77
N PHE A 65 -3.56 11.33 -1.13
CA PHE A 65 -2.18 10.99 -1.47
C PHE A 65 -2.10 10.48 -2.91
N LEU A 66 -2.96 9.54 -3.28
CA LEU A 66 -3.00 8.99 -4.64
C LEU A 66 -3.31 10.09 -5.67
N THR A 67 -4.31 10.94 -5.44
CA THR A 67 -4.64 12.04 -6.36
C THR A 67 -3.46 13.00 -6.59
N ASN A 68 -2.66 13.26 -5.57
CA ASN A 68 -1.59 14.25 -5.65
C ASN A 68 -0.25 13.67 -6.15
N PHE A 69 0.02 12.40 -5.88
CA PHE A 69 1.37 11.85 -6.00
C PHE A 69 1.43 10.52 -6.77
N GLU A 70 0.30 9.90 -7.13
CA GLU A 70 0.31 8.58 -7.76
C GLU A 70 1.11 8.55 -9.07
N GLU A 71 1.00 9.58 -9.91
CA GLU A 71 1.73 9.66 -11.19
C GLU A 71 3.26 9.71 -11.03
N GLU A 72 3.77 9.99 -9.83
CA GLU A 72 5.20 10.00 -9.54
C GLU A 72 5.77 8.62 -9.20
N TYR A 73 4.92 7.61 -9.07
CA TYR A 73 5.26 6.25 -8.66
C TYR A 73 4.65 5.24 -9.62
N ASP A 74 5.30 4.09 -9.78
CA ASP A 74 4.73 2.96 -10.52
C ASP A 74 3.90 2.06 -9.57
N GLY A 75 4.18 2.15 -8.28
CA GLY A 75 3.48 1.40 -7.24
C GLY A 75 3.39 2.14 -5.91
N VAL A 76 2.26 1.95 -5.22
CA VAL A 76 1.96 2.58 -3.94
C VAL A 76 1.54 1.52 -2.93
N ILE A 77 2.25 1.44 -1.80
CA ILE A 77 2.05 0.44 -0.76
C ILE A 77 1.59 1.12 0.53
N PHE A 78 0.36 0.84 0.95
CA PHE A 78 -0.18 1.29 2.23
C PHE A 78 0.18 0.28 3.35
N TYR A 79 1.19 0.64 4.16
CA TYR A 79 1.66 -0.14 5.30
C TYR A 79 0.99 0.35 6.60
N ILE A 80 -0.22 -0.14 6.86
CA ILE A 80 -1.12 0.37 7.90
C ILE A 80 -1.88 -0.69 8.70
N ASP A 81 -1.88 -1.95 8.26
CA ASP A 81 -2.66 -3.04 8.88
C ASP A 81 -4.14 -2.66 9.11
N CYS A 82 -4.83 -2.26 8.03
CA CYS A 82 -6.25 -1.90 8.08
C CYS A 82 -7.16 -3.14 8.21
N THR A 83 -8.45 -2.90 8.41
CA THR A 83 -9.46 -3.95 8.37
C THR A 83 -9.76 -4.38 6.93
N LEU A 84 -10.28 -5.62 6.77
CA LEU A 84 -10.70 -6.10 5.46
C LEU A 84 -11.74 -5.18 4.80
N LYS A 85 -12.69 -4.66 5.59
CA LYS A 85 -13.72 -3.72 5.10
C LYS A 85 -13.11 -2.46 4.48
N GLU A 86 -12.08 -1.91 5.11
CA GLU A 86 -11.41 -0.72 4.58
C GLU A 86 -10.57 -1.04 3.34
N ALA A 87 -9.96 -2.23 3.27
CA ALA A 87 -9.27 -2.69 2.06
C ALA A 87 -10.24 -2.87 0.88
N GLU A 88 -11.46 -3.37 1.10
CA GLU A 88 -12.50 -3.42 0.05
C GLU A 88 -12.91 -2.03 -0.43
N ASN A 89 -12.97 -1.04 0.47
CA ASN A 89 -13.22 0.34 0.07
C ASN A 89 -12.04 0.92 -0.73
N LEU A 90 -10.81 0.62 -0.33
CA LEU A 90 -9.62 1.01 -1.08
C LEU A 90 -9.58 0.40 -2.48
N LYS A 91 -10.08 -0.84 -2.69
CA LYS A 91 -10.19 -1.41 -4.05
C LYS A 91 -11.00 -0.53 -4.98
N LYS A 92 -12.12 0.04 -4.51
CA LYS A 92 -12.97 0.95 -5.31
C LYS A 92 -12.26 2.27 -5.63
N VAL A 93 -11.42 2.74 -4.72
CA VAL A 93 -10.58 3.92 -4.95
C VAL A 93 -9.49 3.58 -5.97
N ALA A 94 -8.85 2.42 -5.81
CA ALA A 94 -7.73 1.95 -6.63
C ALA A 94 -8.09 1.74 -8.11
N THR A 95 -9.35 1.46 -8.47
CA THR A 95 -9.76 1.35 -9.89
C THR A 95 -9.61 2.66 -10.68
N LYS A 96 -9.47 3.80 -9.98
CA LYS A 96 -9.30 5.13 -10.59
C LYS A 96 -7.84 5.46 -10.95
N PHE A 97 -6.89 4.66 -10.46
CA PHE A 97 -5.46 4.95 -10.53
C PHE A 97 -4.74 3.91 -11.39
N ARG A 98 -3.60 4.30 -11.97
CA ARG A 98 -2.82 3.42 -12.85
C ARG A 98 -1.82 2.57 -12.07
N SER A 99 -1.20 3.15 -11.06
CA SER A 99 -0.22 2.52 -10.18
C SER A 99 -0.74 1.23 -9.60
N LEU A 100 0.17 0.28 -9.44
CA LEU A 100 -0.12 -0.93 -8.71
C LEU A 100 -0.20 -0.62 -7.21
N ILE A 101 -1.43 -0.62 -6.70
CA ILE A 101 -1.71 -0.36 -5.28
C ILE A 101 -1.64 -1.67 -4.47
N THR A 102 -0.98 -1.62 -3.33
CA THR A 102 -0.90 -2.71 -2.36
C THR A 102 -1.27 -2.21 -0.96
N VAL A 103 -1.95 -3.02 -0.16
CA VAL A 103 -2.31 -2.66 1.23
C VAL A 103 -2.09 -3.83 2.19
N THR A 104 -1.72 -3.50 3.41
CA THR A 104 -1.59 -4.45 4.52
C THR A 104 -2.87 -4.51 5.34
N VAL A 105 -3.34 -5.73 5.64
CA VAL A 105 -4.59 -5.98 6.37
C VAL A 105 -4.34 -6.86 7.59
N ALA A 106 -4.85 -6.44 8.74
CA ALA A 106 -4.83 -7.25 9.95
C ALA A 106 -5.76 -8.47 9.79
N SER A 107 -5.25 -9.66 10.11
CA SER A 107 -6.00 -10.93 10.07
C SER A 107 -5.42 -11.91 11.08
N ASP A 108 -6.23 -12.81 11.64
CA ASP A 108 -5.75 -13.85 12.56
C ASP A 108 -5.02 -15.01 11.86
N SER A 109 -5.10 -15.05 10.53
CA SER A 109 -4.48 -16.07 9.69
C SER A 109 -2.96 -15.84 9.50
N PRO A 110 -2.22 -16.87 9.06
CA PRO A 110 -0.85 -16.71 8.56
C PRO A 110 -0.77 -15.65 7.45
N ILE A 111 0.43 -15.10 7.23
CA ILE A 111 0.60 -14.06 6.21
C ILE A 111 0.34 -14.64 4.82
N THR A 112 -0.55 -13.98 4.06
CA THR A 112 -0.88 -14.32 2.67
C THR A 112 -0.86 -13.06 1.81
N ILE A 113 -0.52 -13.23 0.54
CA ILE A 113 -0.59 -12.18 -0.49
C ILE A 113 -1.68 -12.59 -1.47
N GLU A 114 -2.69 -11.76 -1.61
CA GLU A 114 -3.81 -11.98 -2.52
C GLU A 114 -3.79 -10.92 -3.63
N GLU A 115 -3.91 -11.36 -4.87
CA GLU A 115 -4.03 -10.50 -6.04
C GLU A 115 -5.50 -10.23 -6.36
N TYR A 116 -5.81 -8.96 -6.58
CA TYR A 116 -7.11 -8.50 -7.02
C TYR A 116 -6.97 -7.77 -8.35
N LEU A 117 -7.52 -8.38 -9.40
CA LEU A 117 -7.65 -7.76 -10.70
C LEU A 117 -8.65 -6.61 -10.60
N LEU A 118 -8.15 -5.40 -10.82
CA LEU A 118 -8.97 -4.20 -10.88
C LEU A 118 -9.33 -3.95 -12.33
N SER A 119 -10.62 -4.05 -12.66
CA SER A 119 -11.11 -3.51 -13.92
C SER A 119 -11.04 -1.99 -13.83
N GLN A 120 -10.03 -1.39 -14.47
CA GLN A 120 -9.94 0.07 -14.52
C GLN A 120 -11.21 0.62 -15.17
N GLN A 121 -11.82 1.62 -14.53
CA GLN A 121 -12.86 2.39 -15.18
C GLN A 121 -12.17 3.27 -16.21
N VAL A 122 -12.21 2.85 -17.47
CA VAL A 122 -11.82 3.69 -18.60
C VAL A 122 -12.84 4.83 -18.63
N ALA A 123 -12.40 6.02 -18.21
CA ALA A 123 -13.15 7.25 -18.39
C ALA A 123 -13.22 7.64 -19.87
#